data_AF-A0A7V9AP93-F1
#
_entry.id   AF-A0A7V9AP93-F1
#
_cell.length_a   1.000
_cell.length_b   1.000
_cell.length_c   1.000
_cell.angle_alpha   90.00
_cell.angle_beta   90.00
_cell.angle_gamma   90.00
#
_symmetry.space_group_name_H-M   'P 1'
#
loop_
_entity.id
_entity.type
_entity.pdbx_description
1 polymer ?
#
loop_
_entity_poly.entity_id
_entity_poly.type
_entity_poly.pdbx_seq_one_letter_code
_entity_poly.pdbx_strand_id
1 'polypeptide(L)'
;MAIDPQRCALFKTEVHQAKKSNREAWESSTKLVGHSSIAQTLNRLGQAIQASDQPAVLKDLLMQSLSGGSSDGVHQVEGESLKLLTGLPTTKAVRALCILFGLVGSSMNAAPCSSWSPSDIESFVRTHCNPYDLLLDVDVASLLDLGAGDLSFAIELADQYVPRFQERQRTLVLHGVDRLKPGSRLGGRLHADPDVVKKLSRSCDKGSSTLAFEFWGNQDMFHLEKNKDVWPCYTIVTCHGPATPTFAYEPTRVSAPLIEADLIRTRGASRHVRMEGEEALEVDHAGRSLLFPPWKFDIKGPVALLNLIAQQGKCCLLTSIDTQVFWEILSQLFEDPNVRPADVIFTPETLPVIFGPRYAELTALPVGASVALSKLGELRSAFPIGSSDRGTPQSYRFRYVEIRRGAVFDGIPASQTARLFKNMTEEAPPWFLILVPEPLQL
;
A
#
# COMPACT_ATOMS: atom_id res chain seq x y z
N MET A 1 -32.55 7.64 -21.31
CA MET A 1 -31.99 6.93 -22.48
C MET A 1 -32.38 5.46 -22.37
N ALA A 2 -32.89 4.84 -23.43
CA ALA A 2 -33.34 3.44 -23.39
C ALA A 2 -32.19 2.50 -23.75
N ILE A 3 -31.98 1.46 -22.94
CA ILE A 3 -31.05 0.37 -23.27
C ILE A 3 -31.59 -0.45 -24.45
N ASP A 4 -30.72 -0.87 -25.35
CA ASP A 4 -31.07 -1.81 -26.43
C ASP A 4 -31.67 -3.11 -25.84
N PRO A 5 -32.87 -3.54 -26.28
CA PRO A 5 -33.52 -4.76 -25.81
C PRO A 5 -32.65 -6.01 -25.89
N GLN A 6 -31.82 -6.14 -26.93
CA GLN A 6 -30.91 -7.29 -27.06
C GLN A 6 -29.83 -7.28 -25.98
N ARG A 7 -29.23 -6.12 -25.71
CA ARG A 7 -28.24 -5.95 -24.62
C ARG A 7 -28.85 -6.18 -23.24
N CYS A 8 -30.09 -5.73 -23.02
CA CYS A 8 -30.81 -6.00 -21.77
C CYS A 8 -31.05 -7.51 -21.58
N ALA A 9 -31.38 -8.24 -22.65
CA ALA A 9 -31.53 -9.70 -22.59
C ALA A 9 -30.21 -10.43 -22.32
N LEU A 10 -29.10 -9.96 -22.90
CA LEU A 10 -27.76 -10.50 -22.64
C LEU A 10 -27.36 -10.29 -21.17
N PHE A 11 -27.53 -9.08 -20.65
CA PHE A 11 -27.23 -8.77 -19.25
C PHE A 11 -28.06 -9.62 -18.26
N LYS A 12 -29.36 -9.82 -18.54
CA LYS A 12 -30.18 -10.75 -17.75
C LYS A 12 -29.58 -12.15 -17.74
N THR A 13 -29.12 -12.63 -18.89
CA THR A 13 -28.50 -13.95 -19.02
C THR A 13 -27.23 -14.03 -18.17
N GLU A 14 -26.38 -13.01 -18.19
CA GLU A 14 -25.17 -12.91 -17.35
C GLU A 14 -25.50 -12.95 -15.86
N VAL A 15 -26.48 -12.15 -15.42
CA VAL A 15 -26.94 -12.12 -14.02
C VAL A 15 -27.46 -13.49 -13.57
N HIS A 16 -28.26 -14.15 -14.41
CA HIS A 16 -28.78 -15.49 -14.13
C HIS A 16 -27.68 -16.56 -14.13
N GLN A 17 -26.70 -16.44 -15.03
CA GLN A 17 -25.56 -17.35 -15.12
C GLN A 17 -24.66 -17.21 -13.89
N ALA A 18 -24.32 -15.99 -13.46
CA ALA A 18 -23.50 -15.73 -12.28
C ALA A 18 -24.10 -16.36 -11.01
N LYS A 19 -25.43 -16.28 -10.87
CA LYS A 19 -26.16 -16.95 -9.80
C LYS A 19 -26.08 -18.49 -9.88
N LYS A 20 -26.14 -19.07 -11.08
CA LYS A 20 -26.22 -20.52 -11.29
C LYS A 20 -24.85 -21.19 -11.23
N SER A 21 -23.81 -20.52 -11.71
CA SER A 21 -22.45 -21.06 -11.80
C SER A 21 -21.70 -21.05 -10.45
N ASN A 22 -22.13 -20.23 -9.49
CA ASN A 22 -21.42 -20.07 -8.21
C ASN A 22 -22.36 -20.20 -7.00
N ARG A 23 -22.67 -21.45 -6.62
CA ARG A 23 -23.61 -21.76 -5.53
C ARG A 23 -23.10 -21.31 -4.15
N GLU A 24 -21.80 -21.44 -3.89
CA GLU A 24 -21.17 -21.00 -2.63
C GLU A 24 -21.20 -19.47 -2.48
N ALA A 25 -20.93 -18.74 -3.56
CA ALA A 25 -21.11 -17.29 -3.57
C ALA A 25 -22.59 -16.88 -3.42
N TRP A 26 -23.51 -17.64 -4.02
CA TRP A 26 -24.93 -17.39 -3.80
C TRP A 26 -25.31 -17.51 -2.32
N GLU A 27 -24.86 -18.55 -1.63
CA GLU A 27 -25.10 -18.74 -0.19
C GLU A 27 -24.42 -17.63 0.65
N SER A 28 -23.20 -17.23 0.31
CA SER A 28 -22.45 -16.18 1.02
C SER A 28 -23.00 -14.75 0.81
N SER A 29 -23.59 -14.48 -0.36
CA SER A 29 -24.17 -13.17 -0.70
C SER A 29 -25.30 -12.73 0.23
N THR A 30 -25.90 -13.66 0.98
CA THR A 30 -27.02 -13.38 1.90
C THR A 30 -26.61 -12.38 2.99
N LYS A 31 -25.35 -12.43 3.43
CA LYS A 31 -24.79 -11.49 4.42
C LYS A 31 -24.55 -10.09 3.86
N LEU A 32 -24.44 -9.90 2.54
CA LEU A 32 -24.22 -8.57 1.92
C LEU A 32 -25.46 -7.69 1.96
N VAL A 33 -26.63 -8.31 1.97
CA VAL A 33 -27.93 -7.63 1.93
C VAL A 33 -28.61 -7.53 3.31
N GLY A 34 -27.87 -7.80 4.38
CA GLY A 34 -28.34 -7.62 5.75
C GLY A 34 -28.45 -6.13 6.13
N HIS A 35 -29.28 -5.83 7.13
CA HIS A 35 -29.51 -4.44 7.59
C HIS A 35 -28.21 -3.71 7.97
N SER A 36 -27.26 -4.40 8.60
CA SER A 36 -25.99 -3.79 9.03
C SER A 36 -24.98 -3.57 7.90
N SER A 37 -25.16 -4.20 6.73
CA SER A 37 -24.17 -4.21 5.66
C SER A 37 -24.66 -3.54 4.37
N ILE A 38 -25.96 -3.34 4.20
CA ILE A 38 -26.54 -2.99 2.90
C ILE A 38 -26.05 -1.64 2.37
N ALA A 39 -25.92 -0.62 3.21
CA ALA A 39 -25.42 0.69 2.78
C ALA A 39 -23.99 0.60 2.23
N GLN A 40 -23.11 -0.12 2.93
CA GLN A 40 -21.74 -0.37 2.49
C GLN A 40 -21.69 -1.24 1.22
N THR A 41 -22.53 -2.27 1.15
CA THR A 41 -22.65 -3.14 -0.03
C THR A 41 -23.09 -2.36 -1.26
N LEU A 42 -24.09 -1.47 -1.14
CA LEU A 42 -24.58 -0.67 -2.27
C LEU A 42 -23.52 0.31 -2.77
N ASN A 43 -22.77 0.95 -1.87
CA ASN A 43 -21.64 1.79 -2.25
C ASN A 43 -20.56 1.00 -2.99
N ARG A 44 -20.15 -0.17 -2.46
CA ARG A 44 -19.18 -1.05 -3.12
C ARG A 44 -19.69 -1.57 -4.46
N LEU A 45 -20.98 -1.89 -4.54
CA LEU A 45 -21.60 -2.38 -5.77
C LEU A 45 -21.62 -1.27 -6.82
N GLY A 46 -21.94 -0.04 -6.42
CA GLY A 46 -21.88 1.12 -7.31
C GLY A 46 -20.47 1.37 -7.86
N GLN A 47 -19.45 1.30 -7.00
CA GLN A 47 -18.05 1.38 -7.43
C GLN A 47 -17.67 0.26 -8.41
N ALA A 48 -18.07 -0.99 -8.12
CA ALA A 48 -17.76 -2.13 -8.98
C ALA A 48 -18.49 -2.06 -10.34
N ILE A 49 -19.73 -1.57 -10.36
CA ILE A 49 -20.47 -1.31 -11.61
C ILE A 49 -19.75 -0.24 -12.43
N GLN A 50 -19.34 0.87 -11.80
CA GLN A 50 -18.62 1.95 -12.48
C GLN A 50 -17.27 1.47 -13.05
N ALA A 51 -16.55 0.62 -12.34
CA ALA A 51 -15.27 0.08 -12.76
C ALA A 51 -15.36 -1.05 -13.81
N SER A 52 -16.55 -1.60 -14.07
CA SER A 52 -16.74 -2.73 -14.99
C SER A 52 -16.66 -2.35 -16.47
N ASP A 53 -16.51 -3.33 -17.36
CA ASP A 53 -16.55 -3.13 -18.82
C ASP A 53 -17.97 -3.00 -19.39
N GLN A 54 -18.98 -2.84 -18.52
CA GLN A 54 -20.36 -2.70 -18.95
C GLN A 54 -20.58 -1.38 -19.70
N PRO A 55 -21.52 -1.32 -20.66
CA PRO A 55 -21.81 -0.08 -21.39
C PRO A 55 -22.25 1.06 -20.45
N ALA A 56 -21.81 2.29 -20.73
CA ALA A 56 -22.13 3.48 -19.93
C ALA A 56 -23.62 3.63 -19.62
N VAL A 57 -24.49 3.43 -20.63
CA VAL A 57 -25.95 3.49 -20.48
C VAL A 57 -26.47 2.45 -19.45
N LEU A 58 -25.87 1.26 -19.39
CA LEU A 58 -26.26 0.24 -18.41
C LEU A 58 -25.74 0.59 -17.02
N LYS A 59 -24.52 1.13 -16.91
CA LYS A 59 -23.98 1.64 -15.64
C LYS A 59 -24.89 2.71 -15.05
N ASP A 60 -25.29 3.69 -15.85
CA ASP A 60 -26.17 4.78 -15.43
C ASP A 60 -27.53 4.28 -14.93
N LEU A 61 -28.15 3.36 -15.68
CA LEU A 61 -29.44 2.77 -15.30
C LEU A 61 -29.35 1.91 -14.03
N LEU A 62 -28.25 1.16 -13.84
CA LEU A 62 -28.01 0.41 -12.62
C LEU A 62 -27.79 1.35 -11.43
N MET A 63 -27.00 2.41 -11.59
CA MET A 63 -26.73 3.38 -10.53
C MET A 63 -28.00 4.13 -10.11
N GLN A 64 -28.82 4.55 -11.08
CA GLN A 64 -30.13 5.14 -10.80
C GLN A 64 -31.02 4.18 -10.02
N SER A 65 -31.09 2.91 -10.46
CA SER A 65 -31.91 1.89 -9.78
C SER A 65 -31.44 1.63 -8.35
N LEU A 66 -30.14 1.80 -8.05
CA LEU A 66 -29.52 1.54 -6.74
C LEU A 66 -29.51 2.76 -5.80
N SER A 67 -29.69 3.98 -6.31
CA SER A 67 -29.54 5.24 -5.56
C SER A 67 -30.55 5.50 -4.42
N GLY A 68 -31.54 4.62 -4.22
CA GLY A 68 -32.51 4.71 -3.13
C GLY A 68 -32.21 3.89 -1.87
N GLY A 69 -31.22 2.99 -1.90
CA GLY A 69 -30.96 2.11 -0.76
C GLY A 69 -30.18 2.78 0.38
N SER A 70 -30.83 3.00 1.53
CA SER A 70 -30.22 3.52 2.76
C SER A 70 -30.01 2.43 3.84
N SER A 71 -29.58 2.84 5.04
CA SER A 71 -29.43 1.98 6.24
C SER A 71 -30.71 1.22 6.64
N ASP A 72 -31.88 1.66 6.15
CA ASP A 72 -33.18 1.09 6.52
C ASP A 72 -33.56 -0.17 5.71
N GLY A 73 -32.74 -0.56 4.72
CA GLY A 73 -32.84 -1.86 4.05
C GLY A 73 -32.95 -1.83 2.53
N VAL A 74 -32.76 -3.00 1.90
CA VAL A 74 -32.78 -3.21 0.43
C VAL A 74 -34.11 -2.81 -0.22
N HIS A 75 -35.18 -2.68 0.55
CA HIS A 75 -36.53 -2.38 0.06
C HIS A 75 -36.70 -0.95 -0.47
N GLN A 76 -35.77 -0.03 -0.16
CA GLN A 76 -35.79 1.34 -0.67
C GLN A 76 -35.13 1.49 -2.06
N VAL A 77 -34.48 0.45 -2.56
CA VAL A 77 -33.97 0.38 -3.94
C VAL A 77 -35.16 0.34 -4.91
N GLU A 78 -35.06 1.01 -6.07
CA GLU A 78 -36.14 1.03 -7.07
C GLU A 78 -36.36 -0.36 -7.67
N GLY A 79 -37.25 -1.13 -7.04
CA GLY A 79 -37.42 -2.55 -7.32
C GLY A 79 -37.90 -2.87 -8.73
N GLU A 80 -38.74 -2.01 -9.33
CA GLU A 80 -39.25 -2.23 -10.68
C GLU A 80 -38.19 -1.95 -11.76
N SER A 81 -37.43 -0.86 -11.62
CA SER A 81 -36.29 -0.54 -12.51
C SER A 81 -35.24 -1.65 -12.47
N LEU A 82 -34.88 -2.11 -11.27
CA LEU A 82 -33.88 -3.16 -11.10
C LEU A 82 -34.36 -4.52 -11.62
N LYS A 83 -35.65 -4.84 -11.46
CA LYS A 83 -36.27 -6.06 -11.98
C LYS A 83 -36.35 -6.05 -13.51
N LEU A 84 -36.61 -4.89 -14.12
CA LEU A 84 -36.58 -4.73 -15.57
C LEU A 84 -35.20 -5.01 -16.15
N LEU A 85 -34.12 -4.62 -15.47
CA LEU A 85 -32.74 -4.85 -15.89
C LEU A 85 -32.26 -6.28 -15.62
N THR A 86 -32.59 -6.84 -14.46
CA THR A 86 -31.99 -8.11 -13.99
C THR A 86 -32.90 -9.34 -14.14
N GLY A 87 -34.21 -9.14 -14.33
CA GLY A 87 -35.20 -10.23 -14.31
C GLY A 87 -35.47 -10.80 -12.91
N LEU A 88 -34.94 -10.19 -11.85
CA LEU A 88 -34.99 -10.70 -10.48
C LEU A 88 -35.70 -9.72 -9.52
N PRO A 89 -36.36 -10.22 -8.45
CA PRO A 89 -36.81 -9.37 -7.34
C PRO A 89 -35.63 -8.65 -6.68
N THR A 90 -35.85 -7.44 -6.15
CA THR A 90 -34.81 -6.51 -5.65
C THR A 90 -33.69 -7.16 -4.84
N THR A 91 -34.01 -7.91 -3.78
CA THR A 91 -32.99 -8.56 -2.94
C THR A 91 -32.18 -9.61 -3.70
N LYS A 92 -32.82 -10.37 -4.60
CA LYS A 92 -32.14 -11.36 -5.44
C LYS A 92 -31.31 -10.69 -6.53
N ALA A 93 -31.80 -9.57 -7.07
CA ALA A 93 -31.09 -8.76 -8.04
C ALA A 93 -29.80 -8.20 -7.43
N VAL A 94 -29.86 -7.52 -6.27
CA VAL A 94 -28.68 -6.99 -5.58
C VAL A 94 -27.66 -8.09 -5.27
N ARG A 95 -28.12 -9.24 -4.75
CA ARG A 95 -27.22 -10.39 -4.50
C ARG A 95 -26.57 -10.92 -5.77
N ALA A 96 -27.34 -11.09 -6.85
CA ALA A 96 -26.80 -11.58 -8.12
C ALA A 96 -25.81 -10.59 -8.74
N LEU A 97 -26.08 -9.29 -8.64
CA LEU A 97 -25.15 -8.24 -9.05
C LEU A 97 -23.88 -8.25 -8.19
N CYS A 98 -23.99 -8.46 -6.87
CA CYS A 98 -22.81 -8.64 -6.02
C CYS A 98 -21.95 -9.82 -6.45
N ILE A 99 -22.53 -10.91 -6.95
CA ILE A 99 -21.76 -12.05 -7.47
C ILE A 99 -21.16 -11.70 -8.83
N LEU A 100 -21.97 -11.14 -9.73
CA LEU A 100 -21.57 -10.79 -11.10
C LEU A 100 -20.39 -9.80 -11.10
N PHE A 101 -20.42 -8.82 -10.21
CA PHE A 101 -19.36 -7.81 -10.07
C PHE A 101 -18.28 -8.18 -9.03
N GLY A 102 -18.24 -9.44 -8.57
CA GLY A 102 -17.12 -9.95 -7.77
C GLY A 102 -17.05 -9.48 -6.31
N LEU A 103 -18.16 -9.00 -5.73
CA LEU A 103 -18.26 -8.63 -4.31
C LEU A 103 -18.40 -9.83 -3.37
N VAL A 104 -18.68 -11.02 -3.90
CA VAL A 104 -18.75 -12.26 -3.12
C VAL A 104 -17.48 -13.08 -3.35
N GLY A 105 -16.76 -13.38 -2.26
CA GLY A 105 -15.47 -14.08 -2.32
C GLY A 105 -14.26 -13.15 -2.31
N SER A 106 -14.44 -11.86 -2.65
CA SER A 106 -13.60 -10.82 -2.05
C SER A 106 -13.97 -10.79 -0.57
N SER A 107 -13.01 -11.14 0.28
CA SER A 107 -13.19 -11.37 1.71
C SER A 107 -14.23 -10.43 2.31
N MET A 108 -15.24 -11.01 2.96
CA MET A 108 -16.16 -10.32 3.86
C MET A 108 -15.47 -9.76 5.12
N ASN A 109 -14.14 -9.73 5.14
CA ASN A 109 -13.38 -8.79 5.94
C ASN A 109 -13.30 -7.49 5.13
N ALA A 110 -14.44 -6.85 4.90
CA ALA A 110 -14.49 -5.46 4.49
C ALA A 110 -14.04 -4.64 5.70
N ALA A 111 -12.76 -4.75 6.02
CA ALA A 111 -12.20 -3.99 7.08
C ALA A 111 -12.37 -2.51 6.72
N PRO A 112 -12.88 -1.71 7.65
CA PRO A 112 -13.19 -0.32 7.36
C PRO A 112 -11.87 0.40 7.02
N CYS A 113 -11.84 1.14 5.90
CA CYS A 113 -10.78 2.12 5.63
C CYS A 113 -11.32 3.49 6.02
N SER A 114 -10.45 4.41 6.45
CA SER A 114 -10.90 5.73 6.91
C SER A 114 -11.78 6.42 5.88
N SER A 115 -12.79 7.18 6.29
CA SER A 115 -13.63 8.00 5.39
C SER A 115 -12.95 9.29 4.93
N TRP A 116 -11.79 9.66 5.50
CA TRP A 116 -11.08 10.90 5.18
C TRP A 116 -10.65 10.96 3.71
N SER A 117 -10.84 12.13 3.09
CA SER A 117 -10.44 12.38 1.72
C SER A 117 -8.93 12.65 1.61
N PRO A 118 -8.33 12.50 0.41
CA PRO A 118 -6.94 12.89 0.19
C PRO A 118 -6.65 14.36 0.56
N SER A 119 -7.61 15.27 0.38
CA SER A 119 -7.47 16.67 0.80
C SER A 119 -7.46 16.84 2.32
N ASP A 120 -8.24 16.07 3.06
CA ASP A 120 -8.26 16.14 4.53
C ASP A 120 -6.93 15.64 5.10
N ILE A 121 -6.40 14.56 4.53
CA ILE A 121 -5.11 13.98 4.91
C ILE A 121 -3.97 14.92 4.55
N GLU A 122 -3.97 15.53 3.36
CA GLU A 122 -3.00 16.56 2.99
C GLU A 122 -3.02 17.72 4.00
N SER A 123 -4.21 18.23 4.31
CA SER A 123 -4.37 19.32 5.27
C SER A 123 -3.77 18.94 6.63
N PHE A 124 -4.05 17.72 7.10
CA PHE A 124 -3.52 17.20 8.35
C PHE A 124 -2.00 17.15 8.37
N VAL A 125 -1.36 16.52 7.37
CA VAL A 125 0.10 16.33 7.39
C VAL A 125 0.88 17.64 7.21
N ARG A 126 0.25 18.66 6.63
CA ARG A 126 0.83 20.01 6.53
C ARG A 126 0.87 20.75 7.87
N THR A 127 -0.08 20.46 8.77
CA THR A 127 -0.19 21.17 10.05
C THR A 127 0.41 20.40 11.22
N HIS A 128 0.63 19.09 11.09
CA HIS A 128 1.14 18.24 12.16
C HIS A 128 2.58 17.81 11.92
N CYS A 129 3.42 17.95 12.96
CA CYS A 129 4.80 17.50 12.91
C CYS A 129 4.88 15.97 12.79
N ASN A 130 4.07 15.22 13.53
CA ASN A 130 4.07 13.76 13.49
C ASN A 130 2.93 13.23 12.60
N PRO A 131 3.21 12.61 11.43
CA PRO A 131 2.17 12.10 10.56
C PRO A 131 1.40 10.91 11.15
N TYR A 132 1.97 10.18 12.12
CA TYR A 132 1.28 9.07 12.80
C TYR A 132 0.16 9.55 13.74
N ASP A 133 0.16 10.83 14.13
CA ASP A 133 -0.94 11.40 14.91
C ASP A 133 -2.27 11.37 14.13
N LEU A 134 -2.23 11.21 12.80
CA LEU A 134 -3.42 11.01 11.97
C LEU A 134 -4.29 9.87 12.51
N LEU A 135 -3.68 8.82 13.06
CA LEU A 135 -4.38 7.67 13.64
C LEU A 135 -5.35 8.08 14.77
N LEU A 136 -5.03 9.13 15.51
CA LEU A 136 -5.84 9.60 16.63
C LEU A 136 -7.15 10.28 16.17
N ASP A 137 -7.16 10.84 14.96
CA ASP A 137 -8.22 11.74 14.48
C ASP A 137 -9.14 11.12 13.42
N VAL A 138 -8.63 10.18 12.63
CA VAL A 138 -9.44 9.44 11.66
C VAL A 138 -10.48 8.56 12.34
N ASP A 139 -11.52 8.18 11.61
CA ASP A 139 -12.54 7.21 12.03
C ASP A 139 -11.99 5.78 12.16
N VAL A 140 -11.08 5.38 11.27
CA VAL A 140 -10.43 4.06 11.31
C VAL A 140 -8.93 4.21 11.54
N ALA A 141 -8.46 3.85 12.72
CA ALA A 141 -7.03 3.85 13.02
C ALA A 141 -6.39 2.51 12.61
N SER A 142 -5.84 2.46 11.40
CA SER A 142 -5.16 1.27 10.89
C SER A 142 -3.83 1.62 10.24
N LEU A 143 -2.82 0.80 10.55
CA LEU A 143 -1.46 0.93 10.02
C LEU A 143 -0.95 -0.42 9.50
N LEU A 144 -0.37 -0.41 8.31
CA LEU A 144 0.39 -1.52 7.74
C LEU A 144 1.87 -1.15 7.64
N ASP A 145 2.73 -1.96 8.26
CA ASP A 145 4.19 -1.85 8.19
C ASP A 145 4.76 -2.89 7.20
N LEU A 146 5.31 -2.39 6.10
CA LEU A 146 5.88 -3.19 5.02
C LEU A 146 7.40 -3.32 5.19
N GLY A 147 7.88 -4.56 5.31
CA GLY A 147 9.27 -4.83 5.67
C GLY A 147 9.52 -4.50 7.14
N ALA A 148 8.58 -4.92 8.01
CA ALA A 148 8.53 -4.53 9.41
C ALA A 148 9.76 -4.96 10.25
N GLY A 149 10.57 -5.89 9.73
CA GLY A 149 11.86 -6.29 10.28
C GLY A 149 11.77 -6.77 11.72
N ASP A 150 12.51 -6.10 12.60
CA ASP A 150 12.66 -6.44 14.01
C ASP A 150 11.48 -6.01 14.90
N LEU A 151 10.47 -5.34 14.32
CA LEU A 151 9.30 -4.78 15.00
C LEU A 151 9.61 -3.68 16.04
N SER A 152 10.82 -3.12 16.01
CA SER A 152 11.21 -2.00 16.89
C SER A 152 10.34 -0.75 16.69
N PHE A 153 9.94 -0.46 15.45
CA PHE A 153 8.97 0.59 15.15
C PHE A 153 7.59 0.26 15.72
N ALA A 154 7.09 -0.95 15.46
CA ALA A 154 5.77 -1.40 15.89
C ALA A 154 5.61 -1.31 17.42
N ILE A 155 6.63 -1.68 18.19
CA ILE A 155 6.57 -1.59 19.64
C ILE A 155 6.59 -0.17 20.17
N GLU A 156 7.39 0.72 19.56
CA GLU A 156 7.42 2.14 19.93
C GLU A 156 6.09 2.84 19.60
N LEU A 157 5.54 2.56 18.41
CA LEU A 157 4.21 3.03 18.02
C LEU A 157 3.15 2.54 19.03
N ALA A 158 3.17 1.26 19.40
CA ALA A 158 2.22 0.72 20.37
C ALA A 158 2.38 1.38 21.75
N ASP A 159 3.61 1.50 22.26
CA ASP A 159 3.89 2.12 23.55
C ASP A 159 3.46 3.61 23.58
N GLN A 160 3.56 4.32 22.44
CA GLN A 160 3.16 5.73 22.32
C GLN A 160 1.64 5.93 22.16
N TYR A 161 0.97 5.08 21.37
CA TYR A 161 -0.42 5.32 20.96
C TYR A 161 -1.44 4.49 21.74
N VAL A 162 -1.15 3.24 22.11
CA VAL A 162 -2.14 2.36 22.79
C VAL A 162 -2.75 3.01 24.04
N PRO A 163 -2.00 3.69 24.94
CA PRO A 163 -2.61 4.37 26.08
C PRO A 163 -3.64 5.44 25.68
N ARG A 164 -3.35 6.21 24.62
CA ARG A 164 -4.26 7.25 24.10
C ARG A 164 -5.52 6.65 23.48
N PHE A 165 -5.40 5.49 22.83
CA PHE A 165 -6.54 4.77 22.30
C PHE A 165 -7.39 4.13 23.42
N GLN A 166 -6.77 3.68 24.52
CA GLN A 166 -7.47 3.16 25.70
C GLN A 166 -8.36 4.25 26.32
N GLU A 167 -7.82 5.45 26.51
CA GLU A 167 -8.56 6.61 27.02
C GLU A 167 -9.78 6.96 26.15
N ARG A 168 -9.65 6.80 24.81
CA ARG A 168 -10.72 7.09 23.85
C ARG A 168 -11.65 5.90 23.59
N GLN A 169 -11.41 4.74 24.22
CA GLN A 169 -12.12 3.48 23.95
C GLN A 169 -12.14 3.11 22.46
N ARG A 170 -11.02 3.34 21.77
CA ARG A 170 -10.84 3.04 20.35
C ARG A 170 -9.86 1.90 20.16
N THR A 171 -9.90 1.28 18.98
CA THR A 171 -8.96 0.24 18.58
C THR A 171 -7.98 0.81 17.56
N LEU A 172 -6.69 0.54 17.77
CA LEU A 172 -5.62 0.68 16.79
C LEU A 172 -5.38 -0.70 16.14
N VAL A 173 -5.47 -0.75 14.82
CA VAL A 173 -5.08 -1.92 14.03
C VAL A 173 -3.64 -1.73 13.56
N LEU A 174 -2.77 -2.65 13.91
CA LEU A 174 -1.36 -2.62 13.57
C LEU A 174 -0.96 -3.94 12.93
N HIS A 175 -0.71 -3.90 11.63
CA HIS A 175 -0.34 -5.07 10.85
C HIS A 175 1.10 -4.92 10.37
N GLY A 176 1.87 -6.01 10.40
CA GLY A 176 3.24 -6.04 9.91
C GLY A 176 3.48 -7.20 8.95
N VAL A 177 4.15 -6.93 7.83
CA VAL A 177 4.58 -7.96 6.87
C VAL A 177 6.08 -7.91 6.71
N ASP A 178 6.73 -9.07 6.76
CA ASP A 178 8.14 -9.18 6.43
C ASP A 178 8.45 -10.46 5.65
N ARG A 179 9.40 -10.35 4.73
CA ARG A 179 9.84 -11.45 3.87
C ARG A 179 10.86 -12.35 4.56
N LEU A 180 11.50 -11.88 5.62
CA LEU A 180 12.35 -12.68 6.48
C LEU A 180 11.52 -13.77 7.13
N LYS A 181 11.99 -15.01 6.97
CA LYS A 181 11.38 -16.17 7.58
C LYS A 181 11.72 -16.21 9.07
N PRO A 182 10.72 -16.26 9.97
CA PRO A 182 10.98 -16.44 11.40
C PRO A 182 11.82 -17.70 11.64
N GLY A 183 12.91 -17.57 12.40
CA GLY A 183 13.84 -18.65 12.70
C GLY A 183 14.88 -18.95 11.61
N SER A 184 14.89 -18.24 10.49
CA SER A 184 16.00 -18.29 9.52
C SER A 184 17.29 -17.73 10.15
N ARG A 185 18.45 -18.14 9.63
CA ARG A 185 19.74 -17.55 9.99
C ARG A 185 20.11 -16.36 9.09
N LEU A 186 19.37 -16.14 8.01
CA LEU A 186 19.73 -15.20 6.93
C LEU A 186 19.21 -13.76 7.14
N GLY A 187 18.54 -13.44 8.25
CA GLY A 187 18.09 -12.07 8.58
C GLY A 187 18.86 -11.38 9.70
N GLY A 188 19.70 -12.10 10.44
CA GLY A 188 20.51 -11.53 11.52
C GLY A 188 19.70 -10.69 12.52
N ARG A 189 20.11 -9.43 12.72
CA ARG A 189 19.44 -8.49 13.64
C ARG A 189 18.10 -7.94 13.13
N LEU A 190 17.75 -8.20 11.88
CA LEU A 190 16.50 -7.71 11.28
C LEU A 190 15.32 -8.66 11.54
N HIS A 191 15.55 -9.79 12.22
CA HIS A 191 14.46 -10.69 12.58
C HIS A 191 13.58 -10.09 13.68
N ALA A 192 12.27 -10.20 13.48
CA ALA A 192 11.28 -9.96 14.53
C ALA A 192 11.63 -10.75 15.79
N ASP A 193 11.81 -10.03 16.90
CA ASP A 193 12.03 -10.65 18.20
C ASP A 193 10.75 -11.37 18.66
N PRO A 194 10.79 -12.70 18.92
CA PRO A 194 9.63 -13.45 19.38
C PRO A 194 8.98 -12.87 20.66
N ASP A 195 9.76 -12.23 21.52
CA ASP A 195 9.23 -11.62 22.75
C ASP A 195 8.54 -10.29 22.46
N VAL A 196 8.98 -9.55 21.45
CA VAL A 196 8.27 -8.36 20.95
C VAL A 196 6.94 -8.77 20.31
N VAL A 197 6.93 -9.81 19.47
CA VAL A 197 5.69 -10.35 18.89
C VAL A 197 4.70 -10.74 20.00
N LYS A 198 5.15 -11.51 21.00
CA LYS A 198 4.30 -11.87 22.15
C LYS A 198 3.82 -10.66 22.94
N LYS A 199 4.66 -9.63 23.15
CA LYS A 199 4.27 -8.40 23.86
C LYS A 199 3.14 -7.69 23.11
N LEU A 200 3.26 -7.54 21.79
CA LEU A 200 2.25 -6.91 20.95
C LEU A 200 0.96 -7.73 20.89
N SER A 201 1.05 -9.06 20.73
CA SER A 201 -0.14 -9.93 20.71
C SER A 201 -0.86 -10.02 22.06
N ARG A 202 -0.15 -10.04 23.19
CA ARG A 202 -0.78 -10.12 24.53
C ARG A 202 -1.59 -8.88 24.90
N SER A 203 -1.31 -7.75 24.27
CA SER A 203 -2.14 -6.55 24.40
C SER A 203 -3.57 -6.77 23.88
N CYS A 204 -3.78 -7.79 23.04
CA CYS A 204 -5.10 -8.24 22.56
C CYS A 204 -5.83 -9.14 23.59
N ASP A 205 -5.10 -9.92 24.40
CA ASP A 205 -5.66 -11.03 25.20
C ASP A 205 -6.23 -10.61 26.57
N LYS A 206 -5.81 -9.46 27.12
CA LYS A 206 -6.17 -9.02 28.48
C LYS A 206 -7.52 -8.28 28.58
N GLY A 207 -8.50 -8.63 27.73
CA GLY A 207 -9.82 -7.98 27.70
C GLY A 207 -9.81 -6.52 27.24
N SER A 208 -8.65 -6.02 26.80
CA SER A 208 -8.44 -4.69 26.24
C SER A 208 -8.46 -4.81 24.72
N SER A 209 -9.56 -4.42 24.07
CA SER A 209 -9.71 -4.45 22.61
C SER A 209 -8.97 -3.31 21.89
N THR A 210 -8.01 -2.66 22.55
CA THR A 210 -7.40 -1.41 22.08
C THR A 210 -6.32 -1.60 21.01
N LEU A 211 -5.60 -2.72 21.01
CA LEU A 211 -4.65 -3.05 19.94
C LEU A 211 -5.10 -4.34 19.26
N ALA A 212 -5.25 -4.30 17.95
CA ALA A 212 -5.40 -5.48 17.10
C ALA A 212 -4.09 -5.63 16.30
N PHE A 213 -3.24 -6.56 16.73
CA PHE A 213 -1.91 -6.75 16.16
C PHE A 213 -1.78 -8.11 15.46
N GLU A 214 -1.29 -8.08 14.23
CA GLU A 214 -0.88 -9.27 13.48
C GLU A 214 0.45 -9.04 12.75
N PHE A 215 1.30 -10.07 12.73
CA PHE A 215 2.58 -10.05 12.03
C PHE A 215 2.75 -11.32 11.20
N TRP A 216 3.07 -11.14 9.92
CA TRP A 216 3.31 -12.23 8.99
C TRP A 216 4.75 -12.18 8.46
N GLY A 217 5.60 -13.01 9.04
CA GLY A 217 6.93 -13.30 8.51
C GLY A 217 6.88 -14.31 7.36
N ASN A 218 7.94 -14.35 6.54
CA ASN A 218 7.99 -15.13 5.30
C ASN A 218 6.88 -14.75 4.28
N GLN A 219 6.42 -13.50 4.32
CA GLN A 219 5.39 -12.98 3.43
C GLN A 219 6.01 -11.87 2.56
N ASP A 220 5.92 -12.04 1.24
CA ASP A 220 6.35 -11.00 0.30
C ASP A 220 5.31 -9.87 0.29
N MET A 221 5.78 -8.63 0.46
CA MET A 221 4.94 -7.43 0.43
C MET A 221 4.28 -7.18 -0.94
N PHE A 222 4.76 -7.81 -2.01
CA PHE A 222 4.13 -7.78 -3.33
C PHE A 222 3.09 -8.89 -3.54
N HIS A 223 2.90 -9.76 -2.56
CA HIS A 223 1.94 -10.87 -2.61
C HIS A 223 0.91 -10.81 -1.46
N LEU A 224 0.52 -9.60 -1.04
CA LEU A 224 -0.43 -9.40 0.06
C LEU A 224 -1.79 -10.06 -0.20
N GLU A 225 -2.17 -10.22 -1.47
CA GLU A 225 -3.42 -10.87 -1.88
C GLU A 225 -3.54 -12.33 -1.44
N LYS A 226 -2.40 -12.99 -1.16
CA LYS A 226 -2.37 -14.37 -0.66
C LYS A 226 -2.75 -14.45 0.81
N ASN A 227 -2.69 -13.32 1.52
CA ASN A 227 -3.05 -13.21 2.92
C ASN A 227 -4.44 -12.58 3.06
N LYS A 228 -5.43 -13.37 3.48
CA LYS A 228 -6.83 -12.94 3.60
C LYS A 228 -7.08 -12.00 4.78
N ASP A 229 -6.12 -11.93 5.71
CA ASP A 229 -6.21 -11.14 6.93
C ASP A 229 -5.57 -9.74 6.76
N VAL A 230 -4.79 -9.56 5.69
CA VAL A 230 -4.35 -8.22 5.26
C VAL A 230 -5.53 -7.46 4.67
N TRP A 231 -5.78 -6.27 5.22
CA TRP A 231 -6.86 -5.41 4.76
C TRP A 231 -6.53 -4.83 3.38
N PRO A 232 -7.54 -4.55 2.54
CA PRO A 232 -7.31 -3.98 1.21
C PRO A 232 -6.87 -2.51 1.23
N CYS A 233 -7.05 -1.81 2.35
CA CYS A 233 -6.76 -0.38 2.52
C CYS A 233 -6.56 -0.07 4.01
N TYR A 234 -5.52 0.70 4.31
CA TYR A 234 -5.15 1.19 5.63
C TYR A 234 -5.14 2.71 5.64
N THR A 235 -5.31 3.30 6.83
CA THR A 235 -5.14 4.75 6.99
C THR A 235 -3.69 5.13 6.74
N ILE A 236 -2.75 4.41 7.35
CA ILE A 236 -1.31 4.60 7.14
C ILE A 236 -0.68 3.33 6.58
N VAL A 237 0.15 3.47 5.56
CA VAL A 237 1.11 2.43 5.15
C VAL A 237 2.51 3.00 5.36
N THR A 238 3.39 2.24 6.01
CA THR A 238 4.77 2.64 6.23
C THR A 238 5.73 1.59 5.67
N CYS A 239 6.88 2.04 5.20
CA CYS A 239 8.01 1.17 4.90
C CYS A 239 9.29 1.84 5.42
N HIS A 240 10.00 1.12 6.31
CA HIS A 240 11.21 1.63 6.96
C HIS A 240 12.44 1.05 6.28
N GLY A 241 13.34 1.92 5.81
CA GLY A 241 14.55 1.53 5.10
C GLY A 241 14.29 0.61 3.90
N PRO A 242 13.53 1.07 2.88
CA PRO A 242 13.29 0.26 1.68
C PRO A 242 14.61 -0.29 1.13
N ALA A 243 14.65 -1.59 0.87
CA ALA A 243 15.92 -2.29 0.66
C ALA A 243 16.67 -1.86 -0.61
N THR A 244 17.95 -1.53 -0.43
CA THR A 244 18.96 -1.57 -1.50
C THR A 244 19.53 -2.98 -1.63
N PRO A 245 19.62 -3.56 -2.86
CA PRO A 245 19.34 -2.94 -4.16
C PRO A 245 17.91 -3.01 -4.69
N THR A 246 16.99 -3.72 -4.02
CA THR A 246 15.63 -4.02 -4.52
C THR A 246 14.87 -2.83 -5.12
N PHE A 247 14.98 -1.64 -4.51
CA PHE A 247 14.30 -0.42 -4.98
C PHE A 247 15.24 0.66 -5.54
N ALA A 248 16.53 0.36 -5.65
CA ALA A 248 17.58 1.30 -6.01
C ALA A 248 17.86 1.35 -7.53
N TYR A 249 17.09 0.61 -8.32
CA TYR A 249 17.17 0.58 -9.78
C TYR A 249 15.75 0.49 -10.34
N GLU A 250 15.39 1.33 -11.31
CA GLU A 250 14.09 1.26 -12.00
C GLU A 250 14.20 0.42 -13.28
N PRO A 251 13.69 -0.83 -13.32
CA PRO A 251 13.87 -1.74 -14.45
C PRO A 251 13.24 -1.26 -15.76
N THR A 252 12.28 -0.34 -15.69
CA THR A 252 11.68 0.24 -16.91
C THR A 252 12.57 1.29 -17.57
N ARG A 253 13.57 1.83 -16.88
CA ARG A 253 14.52 2.82 -17.42
C ARG A 253 15.95 2.33 -17.49
N VAL A 254 16.37 1.39 -16.63
CA VAL A 254 17.73 0.86 -16.56
C VAL A 254 17.72 -0.62 -16.98
N SER A 255 18.52 -0.95 -17.99
CA SER A 255 18.65 -2.29 -18.53
C SER A 255 19.28 -3.27 -17.53
N ALA A 256 18.83 -4.52 -17.59
CA ALA A 256 19.31 -5.58 -16.70
C ALA A 256 20.86 -5.77 -16.72
N PRO A 257 21.55 -5.73 -17.88
CA PRO A 257 23.01 -5.86 -17.90
C PRO A 257 23.72 -4.71 -17.17
N LEU A 258 23.18 -3.49 -17.25
CA LEU A 258 23.75 -2.34 -16.56
C LEU A 258 23.55 -2.44 -15.05
N ILE A 259 22.36 -2.89 -14.62
CA ILE A 259 22.07 -3.16 -13.19
C ILE A 259 23.02 -4.25 -12.67
N GLU A 260 23.17 -5.36 -13.38
CA GLU A 260 24.04 -6.46 -12.99
C GLU A 260 25.50 -6.02 -12.88
N ALA A 261 26.01 -5.28 -13.87
CA ALA A 261 27.37 -4.74 -13.84
C ALA A 261 27.59 -3.80 -12.63
N ASP A 262 26.62 -2.95 -12.32
CA ASP A 262 26.70 -2.04 -11.18
C ASP A 262 26.61 -2.78 -9.83
N LEU A 263 25.76 -3.80 -9.72
CA LEU A 263 25.68 -4.66 -8.54
C LEU A 263 27.00 -5.39 -8.29
N ILE A 264 27.60 -5.98 -9.32
CA ILE A 264 28.91 -6.63 -9.20
C ILE A 264 29.97 -5.62 -8.74
N ARG A 265 29.96 -4.42 -9.33
CA ARG A 265 30.92 -3.35 -9.00
C ARG A 265 30.78 -2.85 -7.56
N THR A 266 29.56 -2.68 -7.06
CA THR A 266 29.29 -2.01 -5.77
C THR A 266 29.05 -2.98 -4.61
N ARG A 267 28.47 -4.14 -4.88
CA ARG A 267 28.10 -5.15 -3.88
C ARG A 267 28.93 -6.42 -3.99
N GLY A 268 29.52 -6.70 -5.14
CA GLY A 268 30.34 -7.88 -5.38
C GLY A 268 29.61 -8.96 -6.17
N ALA A 269 30.36 -9.95 -6.66
CA ALA A 269 29.78 -11.07 -7.39
C ALA A 269 28.92 -11.94 -6.47
N SER A 270 27.75 -12.37 -6.96
CA SER A 270 26.79 -13.13 -6.15
C SER A 270 26.35 -14.42 -6.82
N ARG A 271 26.04 -15.45 -6.03
CA ARG A 271 25.48 -16.72 -6.49
C ARG A 271 24.52 -17.32 -5.48
N HIS A 272 23.52 -18.07 -5.95
CA HIS A 272 22.67 -18.87 -5.07
C HIS A 272 23.42 -20.10 -4.57
N VAL A 273 23.33 -20.34 -3.27
CA VAL A 273 23.90 -21.50 -2.59
C VAL A 273 22.86 -22.13 -1.67
N ARG A 274 23.12 -23.34 -1.20
CA ARG A 274 22.29 -24.00 -0.19
C ARG A 274 23.11 -24.22 1.07
N MET A 275 22.66 -23.66 2.20
CA MET A 275 23.32 -23.78 3.49
C MET A 275 22.35 -24.39 4.50
N GLU A 276 22.74 -25.50 5.14
CA GLU A 276 21.94 -26.20 6.16
C GLU A 276 20.47 -26.47 5.74
N GLY A 277 20.24 -26.66 4.43
CA GLY A 277 18.92 -26.96 3.86
C GLY A 277 18.12 -25.74 3.39
N GLU A 278 18.54 -24.51 3.73
CA GLU A 278 17.96 -23.25 3.29
C GLU A 278 18.70 -22.70 2.05
N GLU A 279 17.98 -22.05 1.15
CA GLU A 279 18.55 -21.33 0.01
C GLU A 279 19.07 -19.96 0.47
N ALA A 280 20.27 -19.58 0.04
CA ALA A 280 20.90 -18.32 0.40
C ALA A 280 21.54 -17.67 -0.83
N LEU A 281 21.71 -16.35 -0.78
CA LEU A 281 22.53 -15.61 -1.70
C LEU A 281 23.92 -15.42 -1.07
N GLU A 282 24.94 -16.03 -1.66
CA GLU A 282 26.34 -15.76 -1.30
C GLU A 282 26.85 -14.59 -2.14
N VAL A 283 27.43 -13.59 -1.50
CA VAL A 283 28.03 -12.41 -2.12
C VAL A 283 29.50 -12.32 -1.70
N ASP A 284 30.41 -12.29 -2.68
CA ASP A 284 31.82 -12.04 -2.43
C ASP A 284 32.08 -10.53 -2.43
N HIS A 285 32.29 -9.98 -1.23
CA HIS A 285 32.53 -8.55 -1.04
C HIS A 285 33.82 -8.33 -0.24
N ALA A 286 34.76 -7.58 -0.83
CA ALA A 286 36.05 -7.25 -0.20
C ALA A 286 36.81 -8.49 0.35
N GLY A 287 36.74 -9.62 -0.37
CA GLY A 287 37.42 -10.87 0.01
C GLY A 287 36.73 -11.66 1.11
N ARG A 288 35.44 -11.38 1.38
CA ARG A 288 34.61 -12.12 2.34
C ARG A 288 33.34 -12.62 1.65
N SER A 289 33.01 -13.89 1.86
CA SER A 289 31.69 -14.44 1.54
C SER A 289 30.67 -14.00 2.60
N LEU A 290 29.71 -13.17 2.20
CA LEU A 290 28.56 -12.78 2.99
C LEU A 290 27.32 -13.56 2.53
N LEU A 291 26.48 -13.96 3.49
CA LEU A 291 25.24 -14.68 3.21
C LEU A 291 24.02 -13.80 3.48
N PHE A 292 23.11 -13.81 2.52
CA PHE A 292 21.86 -13.07 2.57
C PHE A 292 20.69 -14.00 2.22
N PRO A 293 19.44 -13.56 2.48
CA PRO A 293 18.29 -14.23 1.91
C PRO A 293 18.44 -14.32 0.38
N PRO A 294 17.93 -15.38 -0.27
CA PRO A 294 18.19 -15.68 -1.68
C PRO A 294 17.69 -14.59 -2.63
N TRP A 295 16.85 -13.73 -2.09
CA TRP A 295 16.14 -12.68 -2.77
C TRP A 295 16.64 -11.28 -2.51
N LYS A 296 17.72 -11.13 -1.74
CA LYS A 296 18.26 -9.82 -1.36
C LYS A 296 18.52 -8.92 -2.57
N PHE A 297 18.84 -9.51 -3.72
CA PHE A 297 19.10 -8.80 -4.98
C PHE A 297 17.95 -8.89 -5.99
N ASP A 298 16.75 -9.29 -5.58
CA ASP A 298 15.56 -9.20 -6.44
C ASP A 298 15.28 -7.72 -6.71
N ILE A 299 15.44 -7.29 -7.95
CA ILE A 299 15.18 -5.90 -8.37
C ILE A 299 13.69 -5.74 -8.72
N LYS A 300 13.04 -4.81 -8.05
CA LYS A 300 11.62 -4.45 -8.25
C LYS A 300 11.44 -3.03 -8.74
N GLY A 301 12.26 -2.11 -8.22
CA GLY A 301 12.27 -0.71 -8.57
C GLY A 301 11.29 0.17 -7.79
N PRO A 302 11.54 1.50 -7.78
CA PRO A 302 10.79 2.47 -7.00
C PRO A 302 9.31 2.55 -7.40
N VAL A 303 8.97 2.37 -8.69
CA VAL A 303 7.57 2.41 -9.15
C VAL A 303 6.75 1.29 -8.50
N ALA A 304 7.32 0.09 -8.37
CA ALA A 304 6.63 -1.03 -7.72
C ALA A 304 6.29 -0.70 -6.26
N LEU A 305 7.24 -0.16 -5.51
CA LEU A 305 7.03 0.27 -4.12
C LEU A 305 5.97 1.37 -4.01
N LEU A 306 6.06 2.40 -4.85
CA LEU A 306 5.10 3.52 -4.86
C LEU A 306 3.68 3.05 -5.19
N ASN A 307 3.53 2.14 -6.15
CA ASN A 307 2.25 1.52 -6.48
C ASN A 307 1.70 0.70 -5.30
N LEU A 308 2.54 -0.12 -4.66
CA LEU A 308 2.14 -0.93 -3.52
C LEU A 308 1.61 -0.06 -2.37
N ILE A 309 2.37 0.94 -1.94
CA ILE A 309 1.97 1.78 -0.81
C ILE A 309 0.73 2.63 -1.13
N ALA A 310 0.62 3.15 -2.37
CA ALA A 310 -0.51 3.96 -2.79
C ALA A 310 -1.81 3.17 -2.90
N GLN A 311 -1.73 1.89 -3.28
CA GLN A 311 -2.89 0.99 -3.34
C GLN A 311 -3.35 0.54 -1.95
N GLN A 312 -2.43 0.44 -1.00
CA GLN A 312 -2.72 -0.09 0.34
C GLN A 312 -3.01 1.00 1.38
N GLY A 313 -2.71 2.28 1.10
CA GLY A 313 -2.71 3.34 2.11
C GLY A 313 -3.34 4.64 1.66
N LYS A 314 -3.97 5.36 2.60
CA LYS A 314 -4.42 6.74 2.37
C LYS A 314 -3.37 7.81 2.70
N CYS A 315 -2.44 7.48 3.59
CA CYS A 315 -1.23 8.24 3.88
C CYS A 315 -0.05 7.26 3.87
N CYS A 316 0.93 7.49 3.01
CA CYS A 316 2.06 6.58 2.86
C CYS A 316 3.34 7.24 3.37
N LEU A 317 4.09 6.49 4.18
CA LEU A 317 5.31 6.96 4.82
C LEU A 317 6.47 6.07 4.40
N LEU A 318 7.50 6.67 3.79
CA LEU A 318 8.76 5.98 3.54
C LEU A 318 9.81 6.64 4.41
N THR A 319 10.44 5.89 5.30
CA THR A 319 11.34 6.49 6.30
C THR A 319 12.69 5.80 6.26
N SER A 320 13.72 6.47 6.77
CA SER A 320 15.09 5.93 6.77
C SER A 320 15.57 5.49 5.38
N ILE A 321 15.13 6.21 4.34
CA ILE A 321 15.45 5.89 2.95
C ILE A 321 16.91 6.27 2.71
N ASP A 322 17.70 5.32 2.20
CA ASP A 322 19.08 5.62 1.79
C ASP A 322 19.10 6.54 0.56
N THR A 323 20.29 7.10 0.28
CA THR A 323 20.44 8.11 -0.77
C THR A 323 20.11 7.56 -2.16
N GLN A 324 20.50 6.32 -2.48
CA GLN A 324 20.31 5.75 -3.81
C GLN A 324 18.81 5.52 -4.08
N VAL A 325 18.12 4.88 -3.14
CA VAL A 325 16.67 4.62 -3.25
C VAL A 325 15.88 5.93 -3.24
N PHE A 326 16.28 6.91 -2.43
CA PHE A 326 15.62 8.21 -2.36
C PHE A 326 15.59 8.92 -3.72
N TRP A 327 16.73 9.03 -4.39
CA TRP A 327 16.80 9.71 -5.69
C TRP A 327 16.06 8.95 -6.79
N GLU A 328 16.08 7.62 -6.76
CA GLU A 328 15.25 6.80 -7.65
C GLU A 328 13.75 7.05 -7.42
N ILE A 329 13.29 7.10 -6.17
CA ILE A 329 11.91 7.46 -5.84
C ILE A 329 11.57 8.88 -6.33
N LEU A 330 12.42 9.87 -6.06
CA LEU A 330 12.19 11.25 -6.50
C LEU A 330 12.07 11.37 -8.02
N SER A 331 12.89 10.62 -8.76
CA SER A 331 12.80 10.61 -10.22
C SER A 331 11.41 10.20 -10.71
N GLN A 332 10.69 9.34 -9.98
CA GLN A 332 9.35 8.90 -10.34
C GLN A 332 8.25 9.89 -9.98
N LEU A 333 8.50 10.77 -9.01
CA LEU A 333 7.53 11.70 -8.45
C LEU A 333 7.41 13.01 -9.22
N PHE A 334 8.45 13.43 -9.95
CA PHE A 334 8.39 14.60 -10.83
C PHE A 334 7.70 14.29 -12.15
N GLU A 335 7.01 15.27 -12.75
CA GLU A 335 6.47 15.14 -14.11
C GLU A 335 7.62 15.08 -15.14
N ASP A 336 8.64 15.93 -14.96
CA ASP A 336 9.80 16.10 -15.84
C ASP A 336 10.47 14.76 -16.23
N PRO A 337 10.43 14.37 -17.51
CA PRO A 337 11.05 13.12 -17.95
C PRO A 337 12.58 13.17 -17.93
N ASN A 338 13.20 14.36 -17.92
CA ASN A 338 14.65 14.50 -17.96
C ASN A 338 15.32 14.05 -16.66
N VAL A 339 14.58 13.99 -15.54
CA VAL A 339 15.08 13.41 -14.30
C VAL A 339 15.05 11.87 -14.29
N ARG A 340 14.57 11.24 -15.38
CA ARG A 340 14.54 9.78 -15.58
C ARG A 340 15.26 9.38 -16.88
N PRO A 341 16.55 9.71 -17.05
CA PRO A 341 17.28 9.30 -18.24
C PRO A 341 17.34 7.76 -18.36
N ALA A 342 17.22 7.27 -19.58
CA ALA A 342 17.35 5.84 -19.89
C ALA A 342 18.80 5.40 -19.70
N ASP A 343 19.00 4.21 -19.12
CA ASP A 343 20.30 3.55 -18.94
C ASP A 343 21.38 4.40 -18.23
N VAL A 344 20.96 5.23 -17.27
CA VAL A 344 21.88 5.98 -16.41
C VAL A 344 21.67 5.61 -14.94
N ILE A 345 22.71 5.03 -14.33
CA ILE A 345 22.72 4.79 -12.88
C ILE A 345 22.88 6.13 -12.15
N PHE A 346 22.09 6.32 -11.10
CA PHE A 346 22.25 7.47 -10.22
C PHE A 346 23.45 7.27 -9.30
N THR A 347 24.43 8.16 -9.43
CA THR A 347 25.64 8.22 -8.63
C THR A 347 25.86 9.65 -8.14
N PRO A 348 26.73 9.89 -7.15
CA PRO A 348 27.06 11.25 -6.71
C PRO A 348 27.49 12.18 -7.84
N GLU A 349 28.08 11.64 -8.92
CA GLU A 349 28.52 12.38 -10.09
C GLU A 349 27.39 12.70 -11.07
N THR A 350 26.43 11.78 -11.26
CA THR A 350 25.35 11.95 -12.24
C THR A 350 24.17 12.74 -11.67
N LEU A 351 23.90 12.62 -10.37
CA LEU A 351 22.77 13.28 -9.70
C LEU A 351 22.74 14.81 -9.87
N PRO A 352 23.84 15.57 -9.70
CA PRO A 352 23.83 17.02 -9.90
C PRO A 352 23.46 17.41 -11.34
N VAL A 353 23.88 16.61 -12.33
CA VAL A 353 23.61 16.88 -13.75
C VAL A 353 22.15 16.61 -14.08
N ILE A 354 21.58 15.54 -13.53
CA ILE A 354 20.22 15.08 -13.82
C ILE A 354 19.16 15.93 -13.11
N PHE A 355 19.37 16.23 -11.83
CA PHE A 355 18.40 16.96 -11.01
C PHE A 355 18.68 18.46 -10.92
N GLY A 356 19.87 18.91 -11.34
CA GLY A 356 20.21 20.33 -11.44
C GLY A 356 20.02 21.09 -10.11
N PRO A 357 19.36 22.25 -10.11
CA PRO A 357 19.10 23.03 -8.90
C PRO A 357 18.38 22.25 -7.79
N ARG A 358 17.49 21.31 -8.16
CA ARG A 358 16.77 20.46 -7.20
C ARG A 358 17.72 19.63 -6.35
N TYR A 359 18.82 19.15 -6.95
CA TYR A 359 19.86 18.43 -6.23
C TYR A 359 20.53 19.30 -5.17
N ALA A 360 20.92 20.52 -5.55
CA ALA A 360 21.60 21.46 -4.66
C ALA A 360 20.69 21.88 -3.49
N GLU A 361 19.42 22.19 -3.77
CA GLU A 361 18.44 22.57 -2.76
C GLU A 361 18.18 21.46 -1.74
N LEU A 362 17.96 20.22 -2.22
CA LEU A 362 17.73 19.08 -1.32
C LEU A 362 18.98 18.71 -0.53
N THR A 363 20.16 18.73 -1.16
CA THR A 363 21.42 18.42 -0.47
C THR A 363 21.75 19.46 0.59
N ALA A 364 21.35 20.72 0.38
CA ALA A 364 21.50 21.80 1.36
C ALA A 364 20.43 21.80 2.46
N LEU A 365 19.38 20.95 2.36
CA LEU A 365 18.30 20.88 3.34
C LEU A 365 18.87 20.43 4.70
N PRO A 366 18.76 21.25 5.77
CA PRO A 366 19.28 20.89 7.09
C PRO A 366 18.60 19.63 7.65
N VAL A 367 19.32 18.84 8.44
CA VAL A 367 18.73 17.73 9.19
C VAL A 367 17.63 18.26 10.11
N GLY A 368 16.46 17.62 10.10
CA GLY A 368 15.25 18.07 10.78
C GLY A 368 14.34 18.98 9.95
N ALA A 369 14.84 19.56 8.85
CA ALA A 369 14.04 20.42 7.99
C ALA A 369 13.22 19.60 6.98
N SER A 370 12.16 20.23 6.46
CA SER A 370 11.28 19.65 5.45
C SER A 370 10.99 20.61 4.30
N VAL A 371 10.60 20.04 3.16
CA VAL A 371 10.17 20.77 1.98
C VAL A 371 9.08 19.98 1.25
N ALA A 372 8.02 20.69 0.81
CA ALA A 372 7.04 20.11 -0.09
C ALA A 372 7.67 19.98 -1.48
N LEU A 373 7.61 18.79 -2.09
CA LEU A 373 8.26 18.50 -3.36
C LEU A 373 7.74 19.40 -4.50
N SER A 374 6.48 19.83 -4.42
CA SER A 374 5.87 20.77 -5.37
C SER A 374 6.56 22.15 -5.41
N LYS A 375 7.39 22.49 -4.41
CA LYS A 375 8.23 23.69 -4.43
C LYS A 375 9.48 23.52 -5.30
N LEU A 376 9.87 22.28 -5.60
CA LEU A 376 11.08 21.93 -6.35
C LEU A 376 10.78 21.58 -7.82
N GLY A 377 9.51 21.32 -8.15
CA GLY A 377 9.07 21.00 -9.50
C GLY A 377 7.63 20.48 -9.54
N GLU A 378 7.11 20.34 -10.75
CA GLU A 378 5.78 19.79 -10.97
C GLU A 378 5.73 18.31 -10.59
N LEU A 379 4.71 17.93 -9.81
CA LEU A 379 4.46 16.55 -9.44
C LEU A 379 3.83 15.81 -10.61
N ARG A 380 4.17 14.54 -10.73
CA ARG A 380 3.65 13.66 -11.76
C ARG A 380 2.12 13.57 -11.68
N SER A 381 1.48 13.83 -12.81
CA SER A 381 0.04 13.94 -12.97
C SER A 381 -0.69 12.58 -12.92
N ALA A 382 0.00 11.50 -13.29
CA ALA A 382 -0.49 10.13 -13.20
C ALA A 382 0.66 9.12 -13.07
N PHE A 383 0.49 8.13 -12.21
CA PHE A 383 1.47 7.06 -12.01
C PHE A 383 1.22 5.85 -12.92
N PRO A 384 2.29 5.21 -13.43
CA PRO A 384 2.17 4.01 -14.24
C PRO A 384 1.82 2.84 -13.34
N ILE A 385 0.61 2.31 -13.49
CA ILE A 385 0.18 1.12 -12.77
C ILE A 385 0.60 -0.08 -13.60
N GLY A 386 1.42 -0.96 -13.00
CA GLY A 386 1.74 -2.24 -13.62
C GLY A 386 0.46 -3.04 -13.85
N SER A 387 0.38 -3.79 -14.94
CA SER A 387 -0.73 -4.71 -15.22
C SER A 387 -0.81 -5.77 -14.12
N SER A 388 -1.51 -5.49 -13.03
CA SER A 388 -1.90 -6.51 -12.06
C SER A 388 -3.21 -7.15 -12.52
N ASP A 389 -3.36 -8.46 -12.36
CA ASP A 389 -4.57 -9.25 -12.68
C ASP A 389 -5.85 -8.84 -11.90
N ARG A 390 -5.86 -7.69 -11.24
CA ARG A 390 -7.01 -7.14 -10.52
C ARG A 390 -7.51 -5.85 -11.16
N GLY A 391 -8.61 -5.96 -11.90
CA GLY A 391 -9.47 -4.84 -12.27
C GLY A 391 -8.80 -3.78 -13.15
N THR A 392 -9.59 -2.80 -13.59
CA THR A 392 -9.06 -1.62 -14.27
C THR A 392 -8.09 -0.91 -13.32
N PRO A 393 -6.81 -0.71 -13.71
CA PRO A 393 -5.86 0.01 -12.88
C PRO A 393 -6.41 1.42 -12.61
N GLN A 394 -6.86 1.66 -11.39
CA GLN A 394 -7.36 2.98 -11.02
C GLN A 394 -6.17 3.92 -10.95
N SER A 395 -5.97 4.66 -12.05
CA SER A 395 -4.92 5.67 -12.15
C SER A 395 -4.94 6.57 -10.91
N TYR A 396 -3.78 6.90 -10.40
CA TYR A 396 -3.65 7.76 -9.23
C TYR A 396 -2.51 8.75 -9.46
N ARG A 397 -2.49 9.78 -8.64
CA ARG A 397 -1.35 10.68 -8.48
C ARG A 397 -1.03 10.85 -7.01
N PHE A 398 0.17 11.34 -6.71
CA PHE A 398 0.45 11.85 -5.38
C PHE A 398 0.06 13.31 -5.33
N ARG A 399 -1.03 13.61 -4.64
CA ARG A 399 -1.54 14.97 -4.45
C ARG A 399 -0.56 15.82 -3.64
N TYR A 400 0.05 15.19 -2.63
CA TYR A 400 1.03 15.83 -1.77
C TYR A 400 2.23 14.92 -1.54
N VAL A 401 3.41 15.52 -1.55
CA VAL A 401 4.68 14.89 -1.24
C VAL A 401 5.50 15.83 -0.37
N GLU A 402 5.86 15.39 0.82
CA GLU A 402 6.80 16.10 1.70
C GLU A 402 8.08 15.30 1.85
N ILE A 403 9.22 15.99 1.74
CA ILE A 403 10.53 15.45 2.03
C ILE A 403 10.97 16.00 3.37
N ARG A 404 11.51 15.15 4.25
CA ARG A 404 12.24 15.56 5.44
C ARG A 404 13.63 14.95 5.44
N ARG A 405 14.60 15.72 5.91
CA ARG A 405 15.99 15.28 6.05
C ARG A 405 16.21 14.68 7.43
N GLY A 406 16.62 13.42 7.53
CA GLY A 406 16.95 12.77 8.79
C GLY A 406 16.30 11.40 8.97
N ALA A 407 16.83 10.63 9.93
CA ALA A 407 16.39 9.28 10.26
C ALA A 407 15.35 9.24 11.38
N VAL A 408 15.51 10.11 12.37
CA VAL A 408 14.73 10.13 13.61
C VAL A 408 14.31 11.57 13.86
N PHE A 409 13.06 11.75 14.28
CA PHE A 409 12.46 13.03 14.58
C PHE A 409 11.81 12.94 15.97
N ASP A 410 11.83 14.03 16.71
CA ASP A 410 11.27 14.05 18.06
C ASP A 410 9.77 13.73 18.04
N GLY A 411 9.34 12.87 18.97
CA GLY A 411 7.96 12.40 19.07
C GLY A 411 7.45 11.50 17.93
N ILE A 412 8.28 11.16 16.93
CA ILE A 412 7.91 10.27 15.81
C ILE A 412 8.51 8.88 16.06
N PRO A 413 7.69 7.80 16.12
CA PRO A 413 8.21 6.44 16.24
C PRO A 413 9.15 6.09 15.10
N ALA A 414 10.19 5.32 15.39
CA ALA A 414 11.24 4.99 14.45
C ALA A 414 11.69 3.52 14.58
N SER A 415 12.25 2.95 13.52
CA SER A 415 12.84 1.62 13.60
C SER A 415 14.24 1.64 14.23
N GLN A 416 14.78 0.47 14.56
CA GLN A 416 16.16 0.31 14.98
C GLN A 416 17.10 0.74 13.86
N THR A 417 16.79 0.38 12.60
CA THR A 417 17.55 0.82 11.42
C THR A 417 17.70 2.34 11.38
N ALA A 418 16.61 3.08 11.62
CA ALA A 418 16.64 4.55 11.71
C ALA A 418 17.67 5.06 12.73
N ARG A 419 17.73 4.41 13.91
CA ARG A 419 18.64 4.79 14.99
C ARG A 419 20.08 4.41 14.74
N LEU A 420 20.34 3.43 13.87
CA LEU A 420 21.70 3.02 13.53
C LEU A 420 22.38 4.03 12.58
N PHE A 421 21.62 4.76 11.75
CA PHE A 421 22.17 5.75 10.83
C PHE A 421 23.04 6.82 11.50
N LYS A 422 22.70 7.26 12.72
CA LYS A 422 23.52 8.25 13.45
C LYS A 422 24.94 7.76 13.78
N ASN A 423 25.14 6.45 13.78
CA ASN A 423 26.41 5.80 14.09
C ASN A 423 27.16 5.38 12.80
N MET A 424 26.57 5.57 11.62
CA MET A 424 27.17 5.22 10.33
C MET A 424 27.90 6.44 9.77
N THR A 425 29.22 6.48 9.94
CA THR A 425 30.06 7.62 9.53
C THR A 425 30.19 7.79 8.01
N GLU A 426 29.99 6.71 7.25
CA GLU A 426 30.11 6.69 5.79
C GLU A 426 28.77 6.95 5.07
N GLU A 427 27.66 6.88 5.80
CA GLU A 427 26.33 7.04 5.22
C GLU A 427 25.84 8.48 5.39
N ALA A 428 25.32 9.06 4.31
CA ALA A 428 24.63 10.32 4.40
C ALA A 428 23.39 10.17 5.30
N PRO A 429 22.95 11.22 6.02
CA PRO A 429 21.68 11.20 6.73
C PRO A 429 20.58 10.68 5.79
N PRO A 430 19.67 9.79 6.25
CA PRO A 430 18.65 9.24 5.37
C PRO A 430 17.51 10.24 5.17
N TRP A 431 16.54 9.84 4.36
CA TRP A 431 15.39 10.65 4.00
C TRP A 431 14.09 10.08 4.57
N PHE A 432 13.11 10.97 4.69
CA PHE A 432 11.74 10.66 5.09
C PHE A 432 10.81 11.27 4.05
N LEU A 433 9.87 10.49 3.53
CA LEU A 433 8.82 10.92 2.61
C LEU A 433 7.44 10.72 3.23
N ILE A 434 6.61 11.76 3.14
CA ILE A 434 5.16 11.67 3.34
C ILE A 434 4.50 11.79 1.98
N LEU A 435 3.64 10.85 1.63
CA LEU A 435 2.98 10.75 0.33
C LEU A 435 1.47 10.62 0.54
N VAL A 436 0.68 11.46 -0.12
CA VAL A 436 -0.78 11.40 -0.08
C VAL A 436 -1.30 10.99 -1.46
N PRO A 437 -1.66 9.72 -1.68
CA PRO A 437 -2.23 9.26 -2.93
C PRO A 437 -3.65 9.80 -3.13
N GLU A 438 -3.96 10.17 -4.36
CA GLU A 438 -5.29 10.58 -4.80
C GLU A 438 -5.68 9.76 -6.04
N PRO A 439 -6.74 8.94 -5.95
CA PRO A 439 -7.28 8.26 -7.10
C PRO A 439 -7.78 9.29 -8.12
N LEU A 440 -7.41 9.12 -9.39
CA LEU A 440 -7.92 9.93 -10.48
C LEU A 440 -9.29 9.40 -10.89
N GLN A 441 -10.27 10.29 -10.92
CA GLN A 441 -11.56 10.01 -11.56
C GLN A 441 -11.34 10.17 -13.07
N LEU A 442 -11.52 9.09 -13.82
CA LEU A 442 -11.51 9.12 -15.30
C LEU A 442 -12.81 9.72 -15.83
#